data_AF-A0A7J8QP40-F1
#
_entry.id   AF-A0A7J8QP40-F1
#
_cell.length_a   1.000
_cell.length_b   1.000
_cell.length_c   1.000
_cell.angle_alpha   90.00
_cell.angle_beta   90.00
_cell.angle_gamma   90.00
#
_symmetry.space_group_name_H-M   'P 1'
#
loop_
_entity.id
_entity.type
_entity.pdbx_description
1 polymer ?
#
loop_
_entity_poly.entity_id
_entity_poly.type
_entity_poly.pdbx_seq_one_letter_code
_entity_poly.pdbx_strand_id
1 'polypeptide(L)'
;MLVNSGDSGIGSAASGPAHTIDGSIGYKSIKSFILDYGYGVEAVYNSTYVVNICKIGSIWINFDDVEAIKAKVSYAKVKGLLGYNAFQLSNDDNWVLSQAACGIGTSQPKKHRLLVIVSVTVAAMVFLMIAIICYLQKKIFKSQGLWCALKMLVSWIRTKISAEKRHENDDPNLQVFSFSSIKAATNNFSNDNKLGEGGYGPVYKGKLPDGQEIAVKRLSKSSNQGFEEFKNEVTLTARLQHVNLVRVLGICTEKEEKLLVYEFMPNKSLDFYLYDPFKRHLLDWRRRVSIIEGITQGLLYLQEYSNYTIIHRDIKASNILLDYEMNPKISDFGMAKFFKKDELEANTGRIVGTYGYVPPEYVRKGIYSTKYDVYSFGVLLLQIISGKRNSSLYGCHENLNLLEY
;
A
#
# COMPACT_ATOMS: atom_id res chain seq x y z
N MET A 1 -28.18 41.96 38.27
CA MET A 1 -28.42 41.80 39.73
C MET A 1 -29.77 42.39 40.08
N LEU A 2 -30.44 42.04 41.19
CA LEU A 2 -31.71 42.69 41.55
C LEU A 2 -31.50 44.16 41.89
N VAL A 3 -32.38 45.04 41.40
CA VAL A 3 -32.33 46.49 41.69
C VAL A 3 -32.66 46.76 43.16
N ASN A 4 -33.59 45.97 43.73
CA ASN A 4 -33.92 45.97 45.15
C ASN A 4 -33.72 44.57 45.72
N SER A 5 -32.82 44.41 46.69
CA SER A 5 -32.47 43.10 47.27
C SER A 5 -33.58 42.47 48.12
N GLY A 6 -34.59 43.26 48.53
CA GLY A 6 -35.76 42.82 49.28
C GLY A 6 -36.94 42.36 48.42
N ASP A 7 -36.93 42.63 47.11
CA ASP A 7 -37.98 42.20 46.17
C ASP A 7 -37.43 41.08 45.27
N SER A 8 -37.75 39.84 45.64
CA SER A 8 -37.21 38.63 45.01
C SER A 8 -38.28 37.74 44.37
N GLY A 9 -39.41 38.33 43.97
CA GLY A 9 -40.44 37.64 43.19
C GLY A 9 -39.95 37.29 41.78
N ILE A 10 -40.60 36.31 41.15
CA ILE A 10 -40.43 36.10 39.70
C ILE A 10 -40.89 37.38 38.99
N GLY A 11 -40.00 37.98 38.20
CA GLY A 11 -40.27 39.23 37.45
C GLY A 11 -39.77 40.51 38.12
N SER A 12 -39.13 40.43 39.29
CA SER A 12 -38.55 41.61 39.96
C SER A 12 -37.43 42.24 39.12
N ALA A 13 -37.35 43.58 39.15
CA ALA A 13 -36.46 44.34 38.27
C ALA A 13 -34.98 44.06 38.56
N ALA A 14 -34.20 43.83 37.48
CA ALA A 14 -32.76 43.56 37.56
C ALA A 14 -31.94 44.60 36.79
N SER A 15 -30.85 45.07 37.40
CA SER A 15 -29.81 45.90 36.78
C SER A 15 -28.78 45.01 36.09
N GLY A 16 -28.90 44.91 34.76
CA GLY A 16 -27.89 44.32 33.87
C GLY A 16 -27.63 42.81 34.01
N PRO A 17 -26.96 42.20 33.01
CA PRO A 17 -26.57 40.80 33.05
C PRO A 17 -25.43 40.60 34.07
N ALA A 18 -25.50 39.52 34.85
CA ALA A 18 -24.54 39.30 35.94
C ALA A 18 -23.16 38.81 35.46
N HIS A 19 -23.06 38.14 34.30
CA HIS A 19 -21.81 37.46 33.90
C HIS A 19 -21.48 37.47 32.40
N THR A 20 -22.45 37.55 31.50
CA THR A 20 -22.22 37.50 30.04
C THR A 20 -22.89 38.69 29.35
N ILE A 21 -22.36 39.12 28.20
CA ILE A 21 -22.83 40.32 27.48
C ILE A 21 -24.28 40.15 27.00
N ASP A 22 -24.70 38.91 26.71
CA ASP A 22 -26.07 38.52 26.32
C ASP A 22 -26.94 38.07 27.50
N GLY A 23 -26.38 38.00 28.72
CA GLY A 23 -27.07 37.56 29.92
C GLY A 23 -27.32 36.05 30.04
N SER A 24 -26.82 35.23 29.10
CA SER A 24 -26.99 33.77 29.16
C SER A 24 -25.89 33.10 29.99
N ILE A 25 -26.24 32.08 30.78
CA ILE A 25 -25.28 31.29 31.56
C ILE A 25 -25.47 29.79 31.31
N GLY A 26 -24.36 29.05 31.20
CA GLY A 26 -24.36 27.61 30.98
C GLY A 26 -24.93 26.82 32.15
N TYR A 27 -25.66 25.73 31.90
CA TYR A 27 -26.24 24.89 32.95
C TYR A 27 -25.17 24.26 33.85
N LYS A 28 -24.04 23.85 33.26
CA LYS A 28 -22.86 23.40 34.02
C LYS A 28 -22.35 24.49 34.97
N SER A 29 -22.24 25.71 34.46
CA SER A 29 -21.77 26.87 35.23
C SER A 29 -22.73 27.20 36.36
N ILE A 30 -24.05 27.13 36.14
CA ILE A 30 -25.05 27.31 37.22
C ILE A 30 -24.87 26.25 38.31
N LYS A 31 -24.73 24.97 37.94
CA LYS A 31 -24.54 23.88 38.90
C LYS A 31 -23.25 24.05 39.72
N SER A 32 -22.13 24.35 39.06
CA SER A 32 -20.87 24.66 39.74
C SER A 32 -21.02 25.89 40.63
N PHE A 33 -21.68 26.94 40.17
CA PHE A 33 -21.89 28.17 40.94
C PHE A 33 -22.73 27.93 42.20
N ILE A 34 -23.73 27.06 42.16
CA ILE A 34 -24.51 26.68 43.36
C ILE A 34 -23.66 25.83 44.31
N LEU A 35 -22.86 24.89 43.77
CA LEU A 35 -22.01 24.01 44.58
C LEU A 35 -20.85 24.75 45.26
N ASP A 36 -20.20 25.69 44.57
CA ASP A 36 -19.01 26.40 45.03
C ASP A 36 -19.31 27.39 46.18
N TYR A 37 -20.56 27.89 46.29
CA TYR A 37 -20.96 28.84 47.34
C TYR A 37 -21.42 28.21 48.67
N GLY A 38 -21.59 26.87 48.73
CA GLY A 38 -21.76 26.12 49.98
C GLY A 38 -23.14 26.17 50.69
N TYR A 39 -23.24 25.42 51.80
CA TYR A 39 -24.44 25.13 52.61
C TYR A 39 -25.27 26.38 52.96
N GLY A 40 -26.35 26.62 52.21
CA GLY A 40 -27.30 27.73 52.47
C GLY A 40 -27.92 28.32 51.21
N VAL A 41 -27.36 28.00 50.03
CA VAL A 41 -27.91 28.37 48.73
C VAL A 41 -28.66 27.16 48.15
N GLU A 42 -29.97 27.13 48.33
CA GLU A 42 -30.82 26.07 47.77
C GLU A 42 -31.56 26.60 46.54
N ALA A 43 -31.57 25.81 45.45
CA ALA A 43 -32.41 26.09 44.30
C ALA A 43 -33.83 25.65 44.63
N VAL A 44 -34.77 26.60 44.69
CA VAL A 44 -36.17 26.31 45.00
C VAL A 44 -36.97 26.20 43.71
N TYR A 45 -37.69 25.09 43.57
CA TYR A 45 -38.56 24.86 42.42
C TYR A 45 -39.89 25.60 42.57
N ASN A 46 -40.23 26.43 41.58
CA ASN A 46 -41.52 27.10 41.50
C ASN A 46 -42.44 26.32 40.56
N SER A 47 -43.46 25.67 41.14
CA SER A 47 -44.41 24.83 40.39
C SER A 47 -45.38 25.62 39.50
N THR A 48 -45.65 26.89 39.82
CA THR A 48 -46.53 27.76 39.02
C THR A 48 -45.88 28.11 37.69
N TYR A 49 -44.58 28.40 37.69
CA TYR A 49 -43.83 28.79 36.49
C TYR A 49 -42.98 27.67 35.90
N VAL A 50 -42.87 26.54 36.60
CA VAL A 50 -42.10 25.34 36.17
C VAL A 50 -40.63 25.71 35.94
N VAL A 51 -40.01 26.41 36.89
CA VAL A 51 -38.62 26.87 36.84
C VAL A 51 -37.96 26.73 38.21
N ASN A 52 -36.64 26.57 38.24
CA ASN A 52 -35.86 26.68 39.47
C ASN A 52 -35.33 28.09 39.65
N ILE A 53 -35.30 28.53 40.90
CA ILE A 53 -34.80 29.84 41.28
C ILE A 53 -33.71 29.67 42.34
N CYS A 54 -32.59 30.35 42.15
CA CYS A 54 -31.51 30.42 43.10
C CYS A 54 -31.16 31.88 43.42
N LYS A 55 -30.97 32.21 44.70
CA LYS A 55 -30.55 33.54 45.18
C LYS A 55 -29.22 33.42 45.92
N ILE A 56 -28.25 34.24 45.52
CA ILE A 56 -26.93 34.33 46.16
C ILE A 56 -26.63 35.82 46.35
N GLY A 57 -26.79 36.33 47.57
CA GLY A 57 -26.67 37.77 47.85
C GLY A 57 -27.69 38.59 47.04
N SER A 58 -27.19 39.49 46.17
CA SER A 58 -27.99 40.30 45.24
C SER A 58 -28.15 39.67 43.84
N ILE A 59 -27.54 38.51 43.61
CA ILE A 59 -27.63 37.76 42.36
C ILE A 59 -28.85 36.84 42.41
N TRP A 60 -29.63 36.88 41.34
CA TRP A 60 -30.84 36.09 41.16
C TRP A 60 -30.75 35.35 39.83
N ILE A 61 -30.95 34.03 39.86
CA ILE A 61 -30.82 33.15 38.70
C ILE A 61 -32.07 32.29 38.59
N ASN A 62 -32.74 32.36 37.45
CA ASN A 62 -33.81 31.46 37.03
C ASN A 62 -33.29 30.50 35.95
N PHE A 63 -33.53 29.21 36.14
CA PHE A 63 -33.07 28.18 35.20
C PHE A 63 -33.96 26.95 35.18
N ASP A 64 -33.90 26.19 34.09
CA ASP A 64 -34.59 24.91 33.94
C ASP A 64 -33.59 23.77 34.18
N ASP A 65 -33.90 22.89 35.14
CA ASP A 65 -33.17 21.64 35.32
C ASP A 65 -33.81 20.49 34.53
N VAL A 66 -33.27 19.29 34.72
CA VAL A 66 -33.74 18.08 34.05
C VAL A 66 -35.23 17.82 34.28
N GLU A 67 -35.72 18.03 35.51
CA GLU A 67 -37.10 17.72 35.87
C GLU A 67 -38.07 18.81 35.39
N ALA A 68 -37.68 20.08 35.47
CA ALA A 68 -38.43 21.19 34.88
C ALA A 68 -38.61 21.00 33.36
N ILE A 69 -37.54 20.61 32.64
CA ILE A 69 -37.63 20.34 31.20
C ILE A 69 -38.56 19.15 30.91
N LYS A 70 -38.44 18.04 31.66
CA LYS A 70 -39.35 16.89 31.50
C LYS A 70 -40.80 17.29 31.74
N ALA A 71 -41.08 18.11 32.75
CA ALA A 71 -42.41 18.58 33.07
C ALA A 71 -42.99 19.44 31.93
N LYS A 72 -42.22 20.39 31.40
CA LYS A 72 -42.63 21.23 30.25
C LYS A 72 -42.89 20.40 28.99
N VAL A 73 -42.00 19.45 28.68
CA VAL A 73 -42.17 18.55 27.52
C VAL A 73 -43.38 17.64 27.70
N SER A 74 -43.60 17.10 28.90
CA SER A 74 -44.78 16.29 29.20
C SER A 74 -46.07 17.10 29.01
N TYR A 75 -46.13 18.33 29.53
CA TYR A 75 -47.27 19.22 29.33
C TYR A 75 -47.53 19.53 27.85
N ALA A 76 -46.49 19.87 27.08
CA ALA A 76 -46.61 20.17 25.65
C ALA A 76 -47.16 18.97 24.85
N LYS A 77 -46.71 17.75 25.19
CA LYS A 77 -47.24 16.50 24.61
C LYS A 77 -48.71 16.29 24.94
N VAL A 78 -49.09 16.45 26.22
CA VAL A 78 -50.49 16.29 26.66
C VAL A 78 -51.42 17.31 26.00
N LYS A 79 -50.95 18.54 25.79
CA LYS A 79 -51.74 19.62 25.16
C LYS A 79 -51.71 19.60 23.62
N GLY A 80 -51.01 18.65 23.01
CA GLY A 80 -50.99 18.49 21.55
C GLY A 80 -50.37 19.69 20.82
N LEU A 81 -49.47 20.42 21.46
CA LEU A 81 -48.79 21.57 20.85
C LEU A 81 -47.89 21.04 19.70
N LEU A 82 -48.09 21.58 18.49
CA LEU A 82 -47.48 21.10 17.24
C LEU A 82 -45.94 21.02 17.34
N GLY A 83 -45.39 19.81 17.23
CA GLY A 83 -43.99 19.51 16.92
C GLY A 83 -42.96 20.06 17.92
N TYR A 84 -42.49 19.22 18.86
CA TYR A 84 -41.30 19.55 19.64
C TYR A 84 -40.05 19.07 18.89
N ASN A 85 -39.16 19.99 18.52
CA ASN A 85 -37.79 19.69 18.08
C ASN A 85 -36.84 20.07 19.22
N ALA A 86 -36.22 19.07 19.85
CA ALA A 86 -35.16 19.31 20.82
C ALA A 86 -33.86 19.57 20.05
N PHE A 87 -33.47 20.84 19.92
CA PHE A 87 -32.16 21.22 19.39
C PHE A 87 -31.11 21.14 20.50
N GLN A 88 -29.86 20.84 20.12
CA GLN A 88 -28.75 20.84 21.08
C GLN A 88 -28.62 22.23 21.70
N LEU A 89 -28.79 22.30 23.03
CA LEU A 89 -28.52 23.53 23.77
C LEU A 89 -27.00 23.67 23.88
N SER A 90 -26.44 24.75 23.35
CA SER A 90 -25.00 25.07 23.38
C SER A 90 -24.41 25.15 24.80
N ASN A 91 -25.30 25.25 25.79
CA ASN A 91 -25.02 25.49 27.20
C ASN A 91 -25.43 24.31 28.12
N ASP A 92 -25.68 23.13 27.55
CA ASP A 92 -26.01 21.89 28.28
C ASP A 92 -24.77 21.25 28.93
N ASP A 93 -24.96 20.61 30.09
CA ASP A 93 -23.90 19.87 30.79
C ASP A 93 -24.00 18.39 30.47
N ASN A 94 -23.05 17.84 29.71
CA ASN A 94 -23.04 16.41 29.34
C ASN A 94 -24.36 15.90 28.74
N TRP A 95 -25.05 16.72 27.94
CA TRP A 95 -26.28 16.37 27.23
C TRP A 95 -27.49 16.04 28.11
N VAL A 96 -27.45 16.34 29.41
CA VAL A 96 -28.49 15.89 30.34
C VAL A 96 -29.82 16.59 30.10
N LEU A 97 -29.82 17.89 29.76
CA LEU A 97 -31.05 18.64 29.46
C LEU A 97 -31.61 18.25 28.08
N SER A 98 -30.73 18.03 27.11
CA SER A 98 -31.09 17.60 25.75
C SER A 98 -31.71 16.19 25.76
N GLN A 99 -31.16 15.26 26.54
CA GLN A 99 -31.73 13.92 26.72
C GLN A 99 -33.09 13.97 27.42
N ALA A 100 -33.24 14.84 28.42
CA ALA A 100 -34.50 15.08 29.12
C ALA A 100 -35.59 15.58 28.15
N ALA A 101 -35.22 16.51 27.25
CA ALA A 101 -36.12 17.04 26.24
C ALA A 101 -36.51 15.99 25.18
N CYS A 102 -35.59 15.10 24.80
CA CYS A 102 -35.84 14.00 23.87
C CYS A 102 -36.71 12.87 24.46
N GLY A 103 -36.92 12.82 25.79
CA GLY A 103 -37.75 11.81 26.45
C GLY A 103 -37.11 10.41 26.50
N ILE A 104 -35.78 10.31 26.34
CA ILE A 104 -35.05 9.04 26.47
C ILE A 104 -34.84 8.79 27.97
N GLY A 105 -35.73 8.01 28.58
CA GLY A 105 -35.54 7.52 29.94
C GLY A 105 -34.32 6.61 30.02
N THR A 106 -33.43 6.85 30.99
CA THR A 106 -32.35 5.91 31.34
C THR A 106 -32.94 4.62 31.90
N SER A 107 -33.18 3.64 31.03
CA SER A 107 -33.55 2.29 31.46
C SER A 107 -32.28 1.45 31.63
N GLN A 108 -32.01 1.00 32.86
CA GLN A 108 -30.96 0.01 33.09
C GLN A 108 -31.29 -1.29 32.34
N PRO A 109 -30.36 -1.89 31.56
CA PRO A 109 -30.63 -3.15 30.89
C PRO A 109 -30.65 -4.31 31.90
N LYS A 110 -31.71 -5.13 31.85
CA LYS A 110 -31.83 -6.37 32.63
C LYS A 110 -30.61 -7.26 32.36
N LYS A 111 -29.83 -7.59 33.40
CA LYS A 111 -28.54 -8.34 33.38
C LYS A 111 -28.52 -9.55 32.42
N HIS A 112 -29.64 -10.25 32.26
CA HIS A 112 -29.78 -11.40 31.36
C HIS A 112 -29.60 -11.05 29.87
N ARG A 113 -30.07 -9.88 29.42
CA ARG A 113 -29.95 -9.46 28.02
C ARG A 113 -28.51 -9.05 27.68
N LEU A 114 -27.79 -8.48 28.64
CA LEU A 114 -26.37 -8.15 28.51
C LEU A 114 -25.51 -9.42 28.42
N LEU A 115 -25.80 -10.43 29.24
CA LEU A 115 -25.09 -11.72 29.22
C LEU A 115 -25.22 -12.46 27.89
N VAL A 116 -26.42 -12.45 27.29
CA VAL A 116 -26.65 -13.07 25.97
C VAL A 116 -25.90 -12.33 24.86
N ILE A 117 -25.85 -11.00 24.89
CA ILE A 117 -25.11 -10.23 23.88
C ILE A 117 -23.61 -10.49 24.02
N VAL A 118 -23.09 -10.53 25.25
CA VAL A 118 -21.66 -10.81 25.50
C VAL A 118 -21.30 -12.23 25.06
N SER A 119 -22.13 -13.25 25.34
CA SER A 119 -21.81 -14.63 24.92
C SER A 119 -21.82 -14.80 23.40
N VAL A 120 -22.79 -14.20 22.70
CA VAL A 120 -22.88 -14.26 21.23
C VAL A 120 -21.72 -13.52 20.57
N THR A 121 -21.33 -12.36 21.09
CA THR A 121 -20.19 -11.59 20.55
C THR A 121 -18.86 -12.30 20.75
N VAL A 122 -18.64 -12.91 21.92
CA VAL A 122 -17.43 -13.71 22.18
C VAL A 122 -17.36 -14.93 21.25
N ALA A 123 -18.47 -15.66 21.09
CA ALA A 123 -18.53 -16.80 20.17
C ALA A 123 -18.23 -16.40 18.72
N ALA A 124 -18.79 -15.27 18.25
CA ALA A 124 -18.53 -14.75 16.91
C ALA A 124 -17.06 -14.35 16.72
N MET A 125 -16.44 -13.71 17.71
CA MET A 125 -15.01 -13.34 17.65
C MET A 125 -14.09 -14.57 17.62
N VAL A 126 -14.40 -15.61 18.41
CA VAL A 126 -13.65 -16.88 18.39
C VAL A 126 -13.77 -17.54 17.03
N PHE A 127 -14.97 -17.57 16.43
CA PHE A 127 -15.19 -18.14 15.11
C PHE A 127 -14.40 -17.39 14.02
N LEU A 128 -14.36 -16.06 14.11
CA LEU A 128 -13.64 -15.20 13.17
C LEU A 128 -12.12 -15.37 13.32
N MET A 129 -11.62 -15.53 14.55
CA MET A 129 -10.22 -15.86 14.83
C MET A 129 -9.82 -17.24 14.27
N ILE A 130 -10.67 -18.27 14.45
CA ILE A 130 -10.43 -19.60 13.88
C ILE A 130 -10.42 -19.52 12.34
N ALA A 131 -11.36 -18.79 11.74
CA ALA A 131 -11.41 -18.60 10.29
C ALA A 131 -10.15 -17.90 9.74
N ILE A 132 -9.64 -16.88 10.44
CA ILE A 132 -8.37 -16.21 10.10
C ILE A 132 -7.21 -17.20 10.23
N ILE A 133 -7.13 -17.97 11.31
CA ILE A 133 -6.07 -18.97 11.51
C ILE A 133 -6.11 -20.02 10.40
N CYS A 134 -7.29 -20.56 10.05
CA CYS A 134 -7.45 -21.52 8.96
C CYS A 134 -7.08 -20.92 7.59
N TYR A 135 -7.43 -19.65 7.35
CA TYR A 135 -7.02 -18.93 6.13
C TYR A 135 -5.50 -18.77 6.04
N LEU A 136 -4.86 -18.36 7.15
CA LEU A 136 -3.40 -18.22 7.23
C LEU A 136 -2.70 -19.58 7.09
N GLN A 137 -3.20 -20.64 7.73
CA GLN A 137 -2.70 -22.00 7.58
C GLN A 137 -2.81 -22.49 6.15
N LYS A 138 -3.95 -22.28 5.47
CA LYS A 138 -4.13 -22.65 4.05
C LYS A 138 -3.18 -21.89 3.13
N LYS A 139 -2.90 -20.60 3.41
CA LYS A 139 -1.92 -19.79 2.68
C LYS A 139 -0.49 -20.30 2.87
N ILE A 140 -0.12 -20.66 4.10
CA ILE A 140 1.19 -21.25 4.43
C ILE A 140 1.34 -22.63 3.78
N PHE A 141 0.31 -23.49 3.84
CA PHE A 141 0.35 -24.83 3.27
C PHE A 141 0.46 -24.81 1.74
N LYS A 142 -0.23 -23.87 1.07
CA LYS A 142 -0.07 -23.64 -0.38
C LYS A 142 1.34 -23.20 -0.75
N SER A 143 2.01 -22.43 0.11
CA SER A 143 3.42 -22.06 -0.08
C SER A 143 4.36 -23.26 0.11
N GLN A 144 4.11 -24.13 1.10
CA GLN A 144 4.92 -25.32 1.36
C GLN A 144 4.87 -26.33 0.20
N GLY A 145 3.69 -26.60 -0.36
CA GLY A 145 3.56 -27.45 -1.56
C GLY A 145 4.32 -26.89 -2.77
N LEU A 146 4.34 -25.56 -2.92
CA LEU A 146 5.10 -24.88 -3.97
C LEU A 146 6.62 -24.98 -3.76
N TRP A 147 7.08 -24.88 -2.51
CA TRP A 147 8.47 -25.10 -2.13
C TRP A 147 8.93 -26.53 -2.41
N CYS A 148 8.06 -27.52 -2.19
CA CYS A 148 8.32 -28.90 -2.61
C CYS A 148 8.47 -28.99 -4.13
N ALA A 149 7.60 -28.35 -4.92
CA ALA A 149 7.71 -28.33 -6.38
C ALA A 149 9.00 -27.64 -6.86
N LEU A 150 9.41 -26.54 -6.23
CA LEU A 150 10.67 -25.85 -6.55
C LEU A 150 11.89 -26.70 -6.17
N LYS A 151 11.87 -27.35 -4.99
CA LYS A 151 12.92 -28.30 -4.60
C LYS A 151 13.00 -29.48 -5.57
N MET A 152 11.86 -29.98 -6.05
CA MET A 152 11.80 -31.03 -7.07
C MET A 152 12.36 -30.54 -8.41
N LEU A 153 12.05 -29.32 -8.84
CA LEU A 153 12.61 -28.72 -10.06
C LEU A 153 14.12 -28.55 -9.94
N VAL A 154 14.62 -28.00 -8.83
CA VAL A 154 16.07 -27.84 -8.58
C VAL A 154 16.76 -29.20 -8.49
N SER A 155 16.13 -30.20 -7.86
CA SER A 155 16.63 -31.57 -7.81
C SER A 155 16.69 -32.19 -9.21
N TRP A 156 15.64 -32.00 -10.01
CA TRP A 156 15.58 -32.45 -11.40
C TRP A 156 16.68 -31.80 -12.25
N ILE A 157 16.87 -30.48 -12.11
CA ILE A 157 17.97 -29.74 -12.73
C ILE A 157 19.32 -30.34 -12.30
N ARG A 158 19.55 -30.56 -10.99
CA ARG A 158 20.78 -31.20 -10.48
C ARG A 158 21.01 -32.59 -11.10
N THR A 159 19.97 -33.41 -11.22
CA THR A 159 20.09 -34.75 -11.82
C THR A 159 20.39 -34.67 -13.32
N LYS A 160 19.77 -33.72 -14.03
CA LYS A 160 20.00 -33.53 -15.47
C LYS A 160 21.44 -33.05 -15.74
N ILE A 161 21.92 -32.06 -14.99
CA ILE A 161 23.31 -31.58 -15.05
C ILE A 161 24.30 -32.73 -14.75
N SER A 162 24.02 -33.55 -13.73
CA SER A 162 24.90 -34.66 -13.37
C SER A 162 24.95 -35.76 -14.44
N ALA A 163 23.88 -35.91 -15.23
CA ALA A 163 23.85 -36.82 -16.37
C ALA A 163 24.58 -36.24 -17.60
N GLU A 164 24.45 -34.93 -17.84
CA GLU A 164 25.09 -34.23 -18.97
C GLU A 164 26.60 -34.02 -18.78
N LYS A 165 27.12 -33.99 -17.55
CA LYS A 165 28.58 -33.99 -17.25
C LYS A 165 29.37 -35.17 -17.83
N ARG A 166 28.71 -36.17 -18.45
CA ARG A 166 29.36 -37.30 -19.15
C ARG A 166 29.57 -37.07 -20.64
N HIS A 167 29.04 -35.99 -21.20
CA HIS A 167 29.31 -35.58 -22.59
C HIS A 167 29.75 -34.11 -22.58
N GLU A 168 31.06 -33.88 -22.65
CA GLU A 168 31.62 -32.57 -22.99
C GLU A 168 31.18 -32.20 -24.41
N ASN A 169 30.28 -31.24 -24.50
CA ASN A 169 30.14 -30.27 -25.59
C ASN A 169 29.32 -29.10 -25.03
N ASP A 170 29.72 -27.87 -25.38
CA ASP A 170 29.22 -26.56 -24.91
C ASP A 170 27.70 -26.34 -25.10
N ASP A 171 26.86 -27.01 -24.31
CA ASP A 171 25.41 -26.81 -24.29
C ASP A 171 25.01 -25.85 -23.15
N PRO A 172 24.14 -24.84 -23.38
CA PRO A 172 23.85 -23.77 -22.43
C PRO A 172 22.79 -24.19 -21.40
N ASN A 173 23.07 -25.26 -20.66
CA ASN A 173 22.18 -25.72 -19.59
C ASN A 173 22.44 -24.95 -18.29
N LEU A 174 21.36 -24.53 -17.65
CA LEU A 174 21.32 -23.85 -16.35
C LEU A 174 22.14 -24.63 -15.32
N GLN A 175 23.14 -24.01 -14.71
CA GLN A 175 24.02 -24.63 -13.72
C GLN A 175 23.49 -24.43 -12.29
N VAL A 176 23.78 -25.38 -11.40
CA VAL A 176 23.50 -25.24 -9.96
C VAL A 176 24.81 -24.99 -9.22
N PHE A 177 24.97 -23.76 -8.74
CA PHE A 177 26.15 -23.33 -8.02
C PHE A 177 26.01 -23.59 -6.51
N SER A 178 27.12 -23.93 -5.85
CA SER A 178 27.16 -23.96 -4.39
C SER A 178 27.26 -22.54 -3.83
N PHE A 179 26.78 -22.34 -2.60
CA PHE A 179 26.91 -21.04 -1.94
C PHE A 179 28.37 -20.66 -1.71
N SER A 180 29.25 -21.63 -1.41
CA SER A 180 30.67 -21.37 -1.21
C SER A 180 31.35 -20.85 -2.48
N SER A 181 31.04 -21.44 -3.65
CA SER A 181 31.61 -21.00 -4.93
C SER A 181 31.18 -19.57 -5.26
N ILE A 182 29.89 -19.23 -5.11
CA ILE A 182 29.39 -17.88 -5.37
C ILE A 182 29.94 -16.87 -4.36
N LYS A 183 30.03 -17.25 -3.09
CA LYS A 183 30.64 -16.42 -2.05
C LYS A 183 32.11 -16.12 -2.37
N ALA A 184 32.87 -17.10 -2.84
CA ALA A 184 34.26 -16.88 -3.26
C ALA A 184 34.33 -15.99 -4.51
N ALA A 185 33.52 -16.29 -5.53
CA ALA A 185 33.50 -15.55 -6.80
C ALA A 185 33.17 -14.07 -6.64
N THR A 186 32.33 -13.72 -5.66
CA THR A 186 31.91 -12.34 -5.36
C THR A 186 32.75 -11.65 -4.29
N ASN A 187 33.86 -12.27 -3.85
CA ASN A 187 34.67 -11.81 -2.71
C ASN A 187 33.80 -11.54 -1.46
N ASN A 188 33.06 -12.56 -1.03
CA ASN A 188 32.12 -12.51 0.08
C ASN A 188 31.03 -11.43 -0.06
N PHE A 189 30.51 -11.25 -1.28
CA PHE A 189 29.54 -10.19 -1.59
C PHE A 189 30.05 -8.79 -1.18
N SER A 190 31.33 -8.50 -1.45
CA SER A 190 31.94 -7.20 -1.13
C SER A 190 31.15 -6.05 -1.77
N ASN A 191 31.06 -4.93 -1.06
CA ASN A 191 30.49 -3.70 -1.59
C ASN A 191 31.24 -3.20 -2.83
N ASP A 192 32.54 -3.47 -2.95
CA ASP A 192 33.34 -3.10 -4.13
C ASP A 192 32.85 -3.81 -5.41
N ASN A 193 32.27 -4.99 -5.23
CA ASN A 193 31.70 -5.79 -6.32
C ASN A 193 30.22 -5.47 -6.56
N LYS A 194 29.60 -4.55 -5.81
CA LYS A 194 28.18 -4.25 -5.97
C LYS A 194 27.94 -3.47 -7.26
N LEU A 195 27.16 -4.04 -8.17
CA LEU A 195 26.77 -3.43 -9.44
C LEU A 195 25.57 -2.50 -9.29
N GLY A 196 24.67 -2.82 -8.36
CA GLY A 196 23.48 -2.03 -8.08
C GLY A 196 22.59 -2.71 -7.04
N GLU A 197 21.55 -2.00 -6.61
CA GLU A 197 20.51 -2.53 -5.72
C GLU A 197 19.17 -1.92 -6.14
N GLY A 198 18.20 -2.79 -6.42
CA GLY A 198 16.81 -2.40 -6.67
C GLY A 198 15.88 -2.96 -5.60
N GLY A 199 14.57 -2.86 -5.82
CA GLY A 199 13.55 -3.41 -4.90
C GLY A 199 13.65 -4.93 -4.67
N TYR A 200 14.47 -5.61 -5.46
CA TYR A 200 14.62 -7.07 -5.49
C TYR A 200 15.88 -7.55 -4.77
N GLY A 201 16.74 -6.63 -4.34
CA GLY A 201 17.99 -6.90 -3.65
C GLY A 201 19.23 -6.49 -4.46
N PRO A 202 20.41 -6.65 -3.85
CA PRO A 202 21.67 -6.26 -4.45
C PRO A 202 22.14 -7.25 -5.54
N VAL A 203 22.79 -6.69 -6.56
CA VAL A 203 23.47 -7.43 -7.64
C VAL A 203 24.97 -7.21 -7.50
N TYR A 204 25.74 -8.29 -7.56
CA TYR A 204 27.20 -8.28 -7.42
C TYR A 204 27.89 -8.81 -8.67
N LYS A 205 29.01 -8.21 -9.04
CA LYS A 205 29.98 -8.78 -9.97
C LYS A 205 30.68 -9.95 -9.29
N GLY A 206 30.91 -11.03 -10.03
CA GLY A 206 31.76 -12.12 -9.59
C GLY A 206 32.64 -12.62 -10.72
N LYS A 207 33.66 -13.38 -10.36
CA LYS A 207 34.54 -14.09 -11.30
C LYS A 207 34.63 -15.55 -10.88
N LEU A 208 34.20 -16.46 -11.74
CA LEU A 208 34.29 -17.90 -11.53
C LEU A 208 35.75 -18.39 -11.65
N PRO A 209 36.09 -19.59 -11.14
CA PRO A 209 37.46 -20.12 -11.18
C PRO A 209 38.06 -20.27 -12.59
N ASP A 210 37.20 -20.51 -13.58
CA ASP A 210 37.55 -20.56 -15.02
C ASP A 210 37.80 -19.17 -15.62
N GLY A 211 37.62 -18.11 -14.84
CA GLY A 211 37.79 -16.72 -15.26
C GLY A 211 36.53 -16.07 -15.80
N GLN A 212 35.41 -16.80 -15.94
CA GLN A 212 34.15 -16.25 -16.45
C GLN A 212 33.60 -15.17 -15.50
N GLU A 213 33.32 -13.98 -16.03
CA GLU A 213 32.66 -12.92 -15.30
C GLU A 213 31.14 -13.16 -15.24
N ILE A 214 30.57 -12.99 -14.05
CA ILE A 214 29.15 -13.23 -13.77
C ILE A 214 28.53 -12.06 -13.02
N ALA A 215 27.21 -11.93 -13.12
CA ALA A 215 26.40 -11.06 -12.27
C ALA A 215 25.51 -11.90 -11.36
N VAL A 216 25.59 -11.68 -10.04
CA VAL A 216 24.88 -12.44 -9.02
C VAL A 216 23.82 -11.56 -8.37
N LYS A 217 22.55 -11.81 -8.69
CA LYS A 217 21.40 -11.16 -8.06
C LYS A 217 21.05 -11.94 -6.79
N ARG A 218 21.21 -11.30 -5.63
CA ARG A 218 20.87 -11.87 -4.32
C ARG A 218 19.49 -11.37 -3.90
N LEU A 219 18.50 -12.24 -3.97
CA LEU A 219 17.12 -11.86 -3.68
C LEU A 219 16.91 -11.72 -2.17
N SER A 220 16.15 -10.69 -1.77
CA SER A 220 15.86 -10.42 -0.36
C SER A 220 15.09 -11.57 0.31
N LYS A 221 15.45 -11.87 1.57
CA LYS A 221 14.79 -12.89 2.39
C LYS A 221 13.40 -12.46 2.89
N SER A 222 13.11 -11.17 2.94
CA SER A 222 11.97 -10.62 3.69
C SER A 222 10.70 -10.35 2.86
N SER A 223 10.72 -10.49 1.53
CA SER A 223 9.55 -10.17 0.70
C SER A 223 8.91 -11.42 0.09
N ASN A 224 7.58 -11.57 0.30
CA ASN A 224 6.77 -12.57 -0.42
C ASN A 224 6.84 -12.38 -1.95
N GLN A 225 7.12 -11.15 -2.39
CA GLN A 225 7.30 -10.79 -3.79
C GLN A 225 8.58 -11.40 -4.38
N GLY A 226 9.71 -11.32 -3.68
CA GLY A 226 11.00 -11.83 -4.18
C GLY A 226 11.02 -13.35 -4.41
N PHE A 227 10.17 -14.11 -3.71
CA PHE A 227 10.03 -15.55 -3.96
C PHE A 227 9.30 -15.88 -5.27
N GLU A 228 8.19 -15.20 -5.55
CA GLU A 228 7.48 -15.40 -6.82
C GLU A 228 8.30 -14.93 -8.02
N GLU A 229 9.07 -13.85 -7.84
CA GLU A 229 10.00 -13.36 -8.87
C GLU A 229 11.14 -14.34 -9.13
N PHE A 230 11.79 -14.84 -8.06
CA PHE A 230 12.79 -15.91 -8.19
C PHE A 230 12.24 -17.08 -9.00
N LYS A 231 11.03 -17.53 -8.65
CA LYS A 231 10.39 -18.65 -9.31
C LYS A 231 10.12 -18.34 -10.79
N ASN A 232 9.64 -17.14 -11.12
CA ASN A 232 9.41 -16.73 -12.49
C ASN A 232 10.71 -16.73 -13.30
N GLU A 233 11.79 -16.13 -12.77
CA GLU A 233 13.08 -16.09 -13.45
C GLU A 233 13.66 -17.50 -13.63
N VAL A 234 13.62 -18.37 -12.61
CA VAL A 234 14.06 -19.77 -12.73
C VAL A 234 13.24 -20.54 -13.78
N THR A 235 11.92 -20.37 -13.77
CA THR A 235 11.02 -21.08 -14.70
C THR A 235 11.27 -20.65 -16.15
N LEU A 236 11.55 -19.37 -16.37
CA LEU A 236 11.82 -18.81 -17.70
C LEU A 236 13.25 -19.09 -18.17
N THR A 237 14.21 -19.19 -17.26
CA THR A 237 15.62 -19.48 -17.58
C THR A 237 15.77 -20.75 -18.43
N ALA A 238 15.00 -21.79 -18.13
CA ALA A 238 15.08 -23.06 -18.87
C ALA A 238 14.48 -22.97 -20.30
N ARG A 239 13.87 -21.84 -20.67
CA ARG A 239 13.02 -21.72 -21.86
C ARG A 239 13.40 -20.57 -22.77
N LEU A 240 14.12 -19.57 -22.28
CA LEU A 240 14.46 -18.36 -23.02
C LEU A 240 15.94 -18.36 -23.39
N GLN A 241 16.19 -18.47 -24.69
CA GLN A 241 17.52 -18.36 -25.28
C GLN A 241 17.38 -17.52 -26.54
N HIS A 242 17.89 -16.29 -26.48
CA HIS A 242 17.88 -15.35 -27.58
C HIS A 242 18.98 -14.32 -27.38
N VAL A 243 19.59 -13.84 -28.48
CA VAL A 243 20.74 -12.93 -28.44
C VAL A 243 20.44 -11.60 -27.74
N ASN A 244 19.18 -11.14 -27.80
CA ASN A 244 18.74 -9.91 -27.14
C ASN A 244 18.05 -10.12 -25.78
N LEU A 245 18.22 -11.27 -25.13
CA LEU A 245 17.77 -11.50 -23.76
C LEU A 245 18.98 -11.86 -22.89
N VAL A 246 19.02 -11.36 -21.65
CA VAL A 246 20.10 -11.70 -20.72
C VAL A 246 19.97 -13.15 -20.28
N ARG A 247 21.03 -13.91 -20.49
CA ARG A 247 21.09 -15.33 -20.14
C ARG A 247 21.32 -15.52 -18.65
N VAL A 248 20.48 -16.33 -18.03
CA VAL A 248 20.73 -16.86 -16.69
C VAL A 248 21.61 -18.10 -16.85
N LEU A 249 22.81 -18.04 -16.26
CA LEU A 249 23.80 -19.11 -16.30
C LEU A 249 23.52 -20.17 -15.23
N GLY A 250 22.95 -19.77 -14.09
CA GLY A 250 22.72 -20.71 -13.00
C GLY A 250 21.99 -20.14 -11.80
N ILE A 251 21.74 -21.02 -10.83
CA ILE A 251 21.04 -20.71 -9.58
C ILE A 251 21.80 -21.24 -8.37
N CYS A 252 21.58 -20.63 -7.21
CA CYS A 252 21.96 -21.20 -5.91
C CYS A 252 20.81 -21.04 -4.91
N THR A 253 20.43 -22.15 -4.28
CA THR A 253 19.36 -22.23 -3.26
C THR A 253 19.86 -22.78 -1.92
N GLU A 254 21.18 -22.84 -1.71
CA GLU A 254 21.78 -23.37 -0.50
C GLU A 254 21.72 -22.37 0.65
N LYS A 255 21.68 -22.86 1.90
CA LYS A 255 21.66 -22.04 3.12
C LYS A 255 20.54 -20.98 3.15
N GLU A 256 19.40 -21.32 2.55
CA GLU A 256 18.23 -20.43 2.41
C GLU A 256 18.47 -19.15 1.60
N GLU A 257 19.59 -19.08 0.88
CA GLU A 257 19.87 -18.02 -0.08
C GLU A 257 19.13 -18.30 -1.38
N LYS A 258 18.71 -17.25 -2.09
CA LYS A 258 18.09 -17.34 -3.42
C LYS A 258 18.90 -16.46 -4.35
N LEU A 259 19.84 -17.08 -5.05
CA LEU A 259 20.78 -16.39 -5.93
C LEU A 259 20.51 -16.79 -7.37
N LEU A 260 20.46 -15.80 -8.25
CA LEU A 260 20.43 -15.96 -9.70
C LEU A 260 21.77 -15.48 -10.26
N VAL A 261 22.37 -16.29 -11.11
CA VAL A 261 23.66 -16.04 -11.75
C VAL A 261 23.41 -15.79 -13.22
N TYR A 262 23.76 -14.60 -13.70
CA TYR A 262 23.60 -14.15 -15.07
C TYR A 262 24.96 -13.99 -15.74
N GLU A 263 24.96 -13.97 -17.07
CA GLU A 263 26.10 -13.42 -17.82
C GLU A 263 26.34 -11.96 -17.41
N PHE A 264 27.63 -11.59 -17.29
CA PHE A 264 27.99 -10.23 -16.93
C PHE A 264 27.80 -9.27 -18.12
N MET A 265 27.18 -8.11 -17.85
CA MET A 265 26.95 -7.04 -18.83
C MET A 265 27.90 -5.88 -18.55
N PRO A 266 29.03 -5.77 -19.27
CA PRO A 266 30.11 -4.84 -18.97
C PRO A 266 29.70 -3.39 -19.17
N ASN A 267 28.83 -3.13 -20.15
CA ASN A 267 28.38 -1.79 -20.49
C ASN A 267 27.16 -1.36 -19.68
N LYS A 268 26.77 -2.07 -18.61
CA LYS A 268 25.65 -1.69 -17.72
C LYS A 268 24.32 -1.53 -18.48
N SER A 269 23.40 -0.75 -17.93
CA SER A 269 22.05 -0.52 -18.45
C SER A 269 21.97 0.68 -19.39
N LEU A 270 20.94 0.73 -20.22
CA LEU A 270 20.73 1.79 -21.21
C LEU A 270 20.49 3.17 -20.57
N ASP A 271 19.81 3.21 -19.42
CA ASP A 271 19.58 4.44 -18.65
C ASP A 271 20.87 5.10 -18.16
N PHE A 272 21.92 4.31 -17.90
CA PHE A 272 23.25 4.80 -17.53
C PHE A 272 23.86 5.71 -18.60
N TYR A 273 23.53 5.48 -19.88
CA TYR A 273 23.96 6.34 -20.99
C TYR A 273 22.93 7.41 -21.32
N LEU A 274 21.65 7.05 -21.41
CA LEU A 274 20.61 7.97 -21.88
C LEU A 274 20.51 9.24 -21.04
N TYR A 275 20.71 9.11 -19.72
CA TYR A 275 20.47 10.19 -18.77
C TYR A 275 21.73 10.85 -18.22
N ASP A 276 22.91 10.39 -18.64
CA ASP A 276 24.17 11.03 -18.32
C ASP A 276 24.52 12.03 -19.43
N PRO A 277 24.72 13.33 -19.12
CA PRO A 277 24.97 14.36 -20.13
C PRO A 277 26.15 14.05 -21.06
N PHE A 278 27.18 13.37 -20.56
CA PHE A 278 28.38 13.06 -21.33
C PHE A 278 28.25 11.72 -22.05
N LYS A 279 27.79 10.67 -21.35
CA LYS A 279 27.69 9.33 -21.94
C LYS A 279 26.60 9.23 -22.99
N ARG A 280 25.59 10.10 -22.95
CA ARG A 280 24.54 10.16 -23.97
C ARG A 280 25.10 10.36 -25.39
N HIS A 281 26.27 11.01 -25.53
CA HIS A 281 26.95 11.19 -26.81
C HIS A 281 27.56 9.90 -27.36
N LEU A 282 27.80 8.87 -26.53
CA LEU A 282 28.23 7.54 -26.97
C LEU A 282 27.10 6.76 -27.64
N LEU A 283 25.86 7.20 -27.45
CA LEU A 283 24.68 6.69 -28.15
C LEU A 283 24.34 7.62 -29.32
N ASP A 284 25.14 7.54 -30.38
CA ASP A 284 24.80 8.18 -31.65
C ASP A 284 23.50 7.61 -32.23
N TRP A 285 22.97 8.25 -33.27
CA TRP A 285 21.70 7.82 -33.86
C TRP A 285 21.74 6.38 -34.36
N ARG A 286 22.84 5.97 -35.01
CA ARG A 286 23.01 4.61 -35.52
C ARG A 286 22.95 3.59 -34.38
N ARG A 287 23.64 3.85 -33.27
CA ARG A 287 23.62 2.99 -32.08
C ARG A 287 22.23 2.93 -31.46
N ARG A 288 21.51 4.05 -31.37
CA ARG A 288 20.13 4.08 -30.88
C ARG A 288 19.20 3.22 -31.72
N VAL A 289 19.29 3.30 -33.06
CA VAL A 289 18.50 2.48 -33.97
C VAL A 289 18.81 0.99 -33.79
N SER A 290 20.09 0.62 -33.72
CA SER A 290 20.51 -0.76 -33.45
C SER A 290 19.98 -1.28 -32.10
N ILE A 291 19.97 -0.43 -31.07
CA ILE A 291 19.38 -0.77 -29.76
C ILE A 291 17.86 -0.97 -29.88
N ILE A 292 17.15 -0.09 -30.57
CA ILE A 292 15.70 -0.22 -30.80
C ILE A 292 15.39 -1.53 -31.54
N GLU A 293 16.16 -1.85 -32.58
CA GLU A 293 16.00 -3.07 -33.36
C GLU A 293 16.22 -4.33 -32.50
N GLY A 294 17.32 -4.38 -31.74
CA GLY A 294 17.60 -5.53 -30.88
C GLY A 294 16.56 -5.73 -29.76
N ILE A 295 16.06 -4.63 -29.15
CA ILE A 295 14.94 -4.72 -28.19
C ILE A 295 13.69 -5.26 -28.89
N THR A 296 13.39 -4.79 -30.10
CA THR A 296 12.25 -5.24 -30.90
C THR A 296 12.34 -6.74 -31.19
N GLN A 297 13.51 -7.23 -31.60
CA GLN A 297 13.75 -8.65 -31.84
C GLN A 297 13.57 -9.48 -30.56
N GLY A 298 14.09 -9.00 -29.43
CA GLY A 298 13.87 -9.63 -28.13
C GLY A 298 12.39 -9.74 -27.74
N LEU A 299 11.62 -8.66 -27.91
CA LEU A 299 10.17 -8.65 -27.63
C LEU A 299 9.40 -9.56 -28.58
N LEU A 300 9.73 -9.54 -29.88
CA LEU A 300 9.11 -10.41 -30.87
C LEU A 300 9.35 -11.89 -30.56
N TYR A 301 10.56 -12.24 -30.12
CA TYR A 301 10.86 -13.58 -29.66
C TYR A 301 9.98 -13.99 -28.47
N LEU A 302 9.85 -13.13 -27.46
CA LEU A 302 9.02 -13.42 -26.28
C LEU A 302 7.54 -13.64 -26.62
N GLN A 303 7.02 -12.88 -27.58
CA GLN A 303 5.59 -12.89 -27.89
C GLN A 303 5.21 -13.98 -28.90
N GLU A 304 6.04 -14.18 -29.94
CA GLU A 304 5.68 -15.00 -31.11
C GLU A 304 6.53 -16.26 -31.27
N TYR A 305 7.86 -16.16 -31.10
CA TYR A 305 8.77 -17.25 -31.48
C TYR A 305 9.13 -18.22 -30.36
N SER A 306 8.86 -17.86 -29.11
CA SER A 306 9.03 -18.79 -28.00
C SER A 306 7.85 -19.77 -27.89
N ASN A 307 8.03 -20.85 -27.12
CA ASN A 307 7.02 -21.91 -26.95
C ASN A 307 5.75 -21.44 -26.21
N TYR A 308 5.81 -20.28 -25.56
CA TYR A 308 4.73 -19.68 -24.77
C TYR A 308 4.74 -18.19 -25.04
N THR A 309 3.59 -17.55 -25.14
CA THR A 309 3.55 -16.09 -25.20
C THR A 309 3.97 -15.53 -23.84
N ILE A 310 5.06 -14.77 -23.81
CA ILE A 310 5.61 -14.18 -22.61
C ILE A 310 5.40 -12.67 -22.63
N ILE A 311 4.79 -12.18 -21.56
CA ILE A 311 4.62 -10.75 -21.28
C ILE A 311 5.60 -10.38 -20.17
N HIS A 312 6.58 -9.53 -20.46
CA HIS A 312 7.64 -9.12 -19.54
C HIS A 312 7.10 -8.29 -18.36
N ARG A 313 6.23 -7.32 -18.65
CA ARG A 313 5.56 -6.41 -17.69
C ARG A 313 6.44 -5.43 -16.92
N ASP A 314 7.71 -5.32 -17.30
CA ASP A 314 8.64 -4.33 -16.74
C ASP A 314 9.70 -3.86 -17.76
N ILE A 315 9.25 -3.59 -18.98
CA ILE A 315 10.13 -3.03 -20.03
C ILE A 315 10.41 -1.56 -19.72
N LYS A 316 11.70 -1.23 -19.51
CA LYS A 316 12.20 0.11 -19.19
C LYS A 316 13.69 0.23 -19.46
N ALA A 317 14.22 1.45 -19.53
CA ALA A 317 15.62 1.69 -19.88
C ALA A 317 16.63 1.03 -18.91
N SER A 318 16.31 0.94 -17.62
CA SER A 318 17.20 0.28 -16.63
C SER A 318 17.26 -1.24 -16.79
N ASN A 319 16.27 -1.85 -17.46
CA ASN A 319 16.18 -3.29 -17.68
C ASN A 319 16.70 -3.70 -19.06
N ILE A 320 17.18 -2.75 -19.87
CA ILE A 320 17.93 -3.04 -21.10
C ILE A 320 19.41 -2.95 -20.75
N LEU A 321 20.08 -4.08 -20.67
CA LEU A 321 21.53 -4.15 -20.44
C LEU A 321 22.27 -4.17 -21.78
N LEU A 322 23.55 -3.79 -21.75
CA LEU A 322 24.41 -3.69 -22.91
C LEU A 322 25.61 -4.63 -22.75
N ASP A 323 25.82 -5.48 -23.76
CA ASP A 323 26.98 -6.37 -23.82
C ASP A 323 28.26 -5.63 -24.25
N TYR A 324 29.38 -6.34 -24.44
CA TYR A 324 30.67 -5.77 -24.85
C TYR A 324 30.61 -4.93 -26.13
N GLU A 325 29.74 -5.29 -27.07
CA GLU A 325 29.60 -4.64 -28.36
C GLU A 325 28.54 -3.53 -28.35
N MET A 326 27.91 -3.27 -27.18
CA MET A 326 26.76 -2.39 -26.98
C MET A 326 25.47 -2.89 -27.65
N ASN A 327 25.32 -4.19 -27.82
CA ASN A 327 24.05 -4.79 -28.23
C ASN A 327 23.09 -4.86 -27.04
N PRO A 328 21.79 -4.61 -27.24
CA PRO A 328 20.81 -4.63 -26.16
C PRO A 328 20.42 -6.05 -25.76
N LYS A 329 20.29 -6.26 -24.45
CA LYS A 329 19.71 -7.46 -23.85
C LYS A 329 18.65 -7.11 -22.80
N ILE A 330 17.44 -7.62 -22.99
CA ILE A 330 16.33 -7.46 -22.05
C ILE A 330 16.60 -8.32 -20.81
N SER A 331 16.43 -7.73 -19.63
CA SER A 331 16.70 -8.34 -18.33
C SER A 331 15.53 -8.15 -17.36
N ASP A 332 15.61 -8.83 -16.21
CA ASP A 332 14.66 -8.75 -15.08
C ASP A 332 13.25 -9.30 -15.39
N PHE A 333 13.20 -10.63 -15.54
CA PHE A 333 11.97 -11.37 -15.83
C PHE A 333 11.16 -11.71 -14.57
N GLY A 334 11.50 -11.14 -13.41
CA GLY A 334 10.81 -11.43 -12.15
C GLY A 334 9.30 -11.18 -12.22
N MET A 335 8.90 -10.20 -13.03
CA MET A 335 7.50 -9.80 -13.21
C MET A 335 6.82 -10.48 -14.39
N ALA A 336 7.54 -11.28 -15.18
CA ALA A 336 7.02 -11.83 -16.41
C ALA A 336 5.89 -12.86 -16.17
N LYS A 337 5.01 -13.00 -17.17
CA LYS A 337 3.94 -13.98 -17.22
C LYS A 337 3.99 -14.71 -18.54
N PHE A 338 3.84 -16.03 -18.50
CA PHE A 338 3.81 -16.86 -19.69
C PHE A 338 2.44 -17.53 -19.82
N PHE A 339 1.95 -17.57 -21.05
CA PHE A 339 0.64 -18.09 -21.42
C PHE A 339 0.81 -19.13 -22.52
N LYS A 340 -0.13 -20.07 -22.62
CA LYS A 340 -0.25 -20.86 -23.86
C LYS A 340 -0.64 -19.91 -24.99
N LYS A 341 -0.18 -20.18 -26.22
CA LYS A 341 -0.37 -19.28 -27.38
C LYS A 341 -1.83 -18.91 -27.68
N ASP A 342 -2.79 -19.69 -27.19
CA ASP A 342 -4.23 -19.46 -27.43
C ASP A 342 -4.86 -18.43 -26.47
N GLU A 343 -4.14 -17.96 -25.44
CA GLU A 343 -4.63 -16.97 -24.48
C GLU A 343 -4.13 -15.56 -24.84
N LEU A 344 -5.04 -14.68 -25.27
CA LEU A 344 -4.70 -13.32 -25.73
C LEU A 344 -4.65 -12.27 -24.61
N GLU A 345 -5.33 -12.50 -23.50
CA GLU A 345 -5.53 -11.52 -22.43
C GLU A 345 -5.75 -12.21 -21.09
N ALA A 346 -5.24 -11.61 -20.00
CA ALA A 346 -5.51 -12.05 -18.64
C ALA A 346 -5.84 -10.87 -17.72
N ASN A 347 -6.60 -11.15 -16.66
CA ASN A 347 -6.92 -10.18 -15.61
C ASN A 347 -6.16 -10.51 -14.31
N THR A 348 -5.71 -9.49 -13.59
CA THR A 348 -5.16 -9.64 -12.25
C THR A 348 -5.64 -8.54 -11.31
N GLY A 349 -5.96 -8.92 -10.07
CA GLY A 349 -6.24 -7.98 -8.98
C GLY A 349 -4.99 -7.34 -8.37
N ARG A 350 -3.78 -7.70 -8.84
CA ARG A 350 -2.52 -7.12 -8.36
C ARG A 350 -1.84 -6.34 -9.47
N ILE A 351 -1.85 -5.02 -9.36
CA ILE A 351 -1.15 -4.11 -10.26
C ILE A 351 0.34 -4.12 -9.92
N VAL A 352 1.17 -4.43 -10.93
CA VAL A 352 2.63 -4.42 -10.84
C VAL A 352 3.21 -3.75 -12.08
N GLY A 353 4.35 -3.08 -11.95
CA GLY A 353 5.11 -2.48 -13.04
C GLY A 353 5.79 -1.19 -12.59
N THR A 354 6.64 -0.63 -13.44
CA THR A 354 7.28 0.67 -13.15
C THR A 354 6.38 1.82 -13.57
N TYR A 355 6.10 2.73 -12.63
CA TYR A 355 5.28 3.92 -12.89
C TYR A 355 5.74 4.67 -14.13
N GLY A 356 4.78 5.10 -14.95
CA GLY A 356 5.03 5.77 -16.23
C GLY A 356 5.28 4.85 -17.43
N TYR A 357 5.53 3.55 -17.22
CA TYR A 357 5.56 2.53 -18.29
C TYR A 357 4.30 1.67 -18.29
N VAL A 358 3.48 1.77 -17.23
CA VAL A 358 2.28 0.95 -17.06
C VAL A 358 1.14 1.48 -17.96
N PRO A 359 0.50 0.62 -18.77
CA PRO A 359 -0.64 1.01 -19.60
C PRO A 359 -1.88 1.41 -18.76
N PRO A 360 -2.68 2.39 -19.21
CA PRO A 360 -3.84 2.86 -18.47
C PRO A 360 -4.94 1.79 -18.30
N GLU A 361 -5.12 0.90 -19.26
CA GLU A 361 -6.07 -0.21 -19.21
C GLU A 361 -5.72 -1.24 -18.12
N TYR A 362 -4.42 -1.46 -17.90
CA TYR A 362 -3.95 -2.33 -16.83
C TYR A 362 -4.22 -1.70 -15.46
N VAL A 363 -3.90 -0.41 -15.29
CA VAL A 363 -4.19 0.31 -14.04
C VAL A 363 -5.68 0.32 -13.73
N ARG A 364 -6.53 0.55 -14.74
CA ARG A 364 -7.98 0.69 -14.55
C ARG A 364 -8.70 -0.64 -14.35
N LYS A 365 -8.32 -1.69 -15.09
CA LYS A 365 -9.09 -2.94 -15.18
C LYS A 365 -8.31 -4.18 -14.73
N GLY A 366 -7.02 -4.07 -14.44
CA GLY A 366 -6.13 -5.20 -14.16
C GLY A 366 -5.83 -6.07 -15.39
N ILE A 367 -6.16 -5.58 -16.59
CA ILE A 367 -6.05 -6.31 -17.86
C ILE A 367 -4.63 -6.20 -18.40
N TYR A 368 -4.00 -7.32 -18.70
CA TYR A 368 -2.70 -7.36 -19.38
C TYR A 368 -2.69 -8.39 -20.50
N SER A 369 -2.05 -8.01 -21.59
CA SER A 369 -1.82 -8.80 -22.81
C SER A 369 -0.44 -8.44 -23.36
N THR A 370 -0.06 -8.98 -24.52
CA THR A 370 1.17 -8.57 -25.23
C THR A 370 1.23 -7.06 -25.47
N LYS A 371 0.06 -6.38 -25.54
CA LYS A 371 -0.05 -4.93 -25.68
C LYS A 371 0.53 -4.15 -24.50
N TYR A 372 0.63 -4.77 -23.32
CA TYR A 372 1.31 -4.17 -22.17
C TYR A 372 2.76 -3.82 -22.50
N ASP A 373 3.50 -4.78 -23.05
CA ASP A 373 4.91 -4.60 -23.39
C ASP A 373 5.06 -3.66 -24.59
N VAL A 374 4.09 -3.67 -25.53
CA VAL A 374 4.07 -2.71 -26.66
C VAL A 374 3.95 -1.27 -26.17
N TYR A 375 3.04 -0.99 -25.22
CA TYR A 375 2.92 0.34 -24.62
C TYR A 375 4.21 0.73 -23.88
N SER A 376 4.72 -0.16 -23.04
CA SER A 376 5.96 0.06 -22.27
C SER A 376 7.16 0.33 -23.20
N PHE A 377 7.25 -0.40 -24.32
CA PHE A 377 8.24 -0.19 -25.36
C PHE A 377 8.07 1.16 -26.07
N GLY A 378 6.84 1.62 -26.31
CA GLY A 378 6.57 2.96 -26.83
C GLY A 378 7.14 4.07 -25.93
N VAL A 379 6.94 3.95 -24.61
CA VAL A 379 7.55 4.88 -23.65
C VAL A 379 9.07 4.82 -23.70
N LEU A 380 9.64 3.62 -23.73
CA LEU A 380 11.08 3.42 -23.86
C LEU A 380 11.63 4.00 -25.17
N LEU A 381 10.92 3.86 -26.28
CA LEU A 381 11.30 4.41 -27.58
C LEU A 381 11.39 5.94 -27.51
N LEU A 382 10.41 6.61 -26.88
CA LEU A 382 10.46 8.06 -26.66
C LEU A 382 11.69 8.45 -25.84
N GLN A 383 12.04 7.69 -24.81
CA GLN A 383 13.26 7.93 -24.01
C GLN A 383 14.52 7.73 -24.83
N ILE A 384 14.59 6.70 -25.67
CA ILE A 384 15.75 6.43 -26.53
C ILE A 384 15.93 7.57 -27.53
N ILE A 385 14.86 8.07 -28.14
CA ILE A 385 14.95 9.16 -29.13
C ILE A 385 15.30 10.49 -28.45
N SER A 386 14.56 10.85 -27.41
CA SER A 386 14.69 12.16 -26.75
C SER A 386 15.85 12.25 -25.74
N GLY A 387 16.35 11.11 -25.25
CA GLY A 387 17.25 11.00 -24.09
C GLY A 387 16.72 11.69 -22.82
N LYS A 388 15.39 11.79 -22.69
CA LYS A 388 14.70 12.41 -21.56
C LYS A 388 14.16 11.35 -20.60
N ARG A 389 14.18 11.64 -19.30
CA ARG A 389 13.57 10.79 -18.26
C ARG A 389 12.06 10.97 -18.25
N ASN A 390 11.30 9.89 -18.06
CA ASN A 390 9.85 10.01 -17.89
C ASN A 390 9.46 10.64 -16.53
N SER A 391 10.32 10.51 -15.52
CA SER A 391 10.08 11.05 -14.17
C SER A 391 10.41 12.55 -14.02
N SER A 392 10.92 13.19 -15.07
CA SER A 392 11.26 14.61 -15.05
C SER A 392 10.17 15.41 -15.77
N LEU A 393 10.05 16.68 -15.42
CA LEU A 393 9.09 17.60 -16.01
C LEU A 393 9.76 18.47 -17.08
N TYR A 394 9.00 18.81 -18.11
CA TYR A 394 9.43 19.52 -19.30
C TYR A 394 8.42 20.61 -19.67
N GLY A 395 8.76 21.38 -20.70
CA GLY A 395 7.97 22.54 -21.14
C GLY A 395 8.45 23.83 -20.49
N CYS A 396 7.96 24.97 -20.98
CA CYS A 396 8.29 26.29 -20.44
C CYS A 396 7.85 26.48 -18.99
N HIS A 397 6.86 25.71 -18.53
CA HIS A 397 6.32 25.75 -17.18
C HIS A 397 6.73 24.54 -16.32
N GLU A 398 7.62 23.66 -16.82
CA GLU A 398 8.09 22.47 -16.11
C GLU A 398 6.96 21.63 -15.49
N ASN A 399 5.88 21.43 -16.23
CA ASN A 399 4.68 20.76 -15.74
C ASN A 399 4.23 19.57 -16.59
N LEU A 400 4.93 19.27 -17.69
CA LEU A 400 4.61 18.16 -18.60
C LEU A 400 5.58 17.01 -18.38
N ASN A 401 5.08 15.80 -18.16
CA ASN A 401 5.93 14.60 -18.22
C ASN A 401 6.29 14.25 -19.68
N LEU A 402 7.16 13.27 -19.91
CA LEU A 402 7.62 12.92 -21.26
C LEU A 402 6.49 12.49 -22.21
N LEU A 403 5.39 11.95 -21.69
CA LEU A 403 4.25 11.51 -22.51
C LEU A 403 3.31 12.68 -22.86
N GLU A 404 3.41 13.80 -22.15
CA GLU A 404 2.62 15.01 -22.34
C GLU A 404 3.36 16.10 -23.13
N TYR A 405 4.70 16.07 -23.11
CA TYR A 405 5.60 17.00 -23.78
C TYR A 405 5.87 16.60 -25.22
#